data_AF-A0A6N6ZEN5-F1
#
_entry.id   AF-A0A6N6ZEN5-F1
#
_cell.length_a   1.000
_cell.length_b   1.000
_cell.length_c   1.000
_cell.angle_alpha   90.00
_cell.angle_beta   90.00
_cell.angle_gamma   90.00
#
_symmetry.space_group_name_H-M   'P 1'
#
loop_
_entity.id
_entity.type
_entity.pdbx_description
1 polymer ?
#
loop_
_entity_poly.entity_id
_entity_poly.type
_entity_poly.pdbx_seq_one_letter_code
_entity_poly.pdbx_strand_id
1 'polypeptide(L)'
;MLQGMDPFQIRQAIREVRTLKQNILEKQRFRGYSGRARALGGFVALVAGLLLQLTPWGTAYHRIFAVWGLVFLIAASLNYGSLVYWLLRGREPFLSQRVPQLIETFCIWFVTGTLTFVLWRQGQADLLYGLWMLLFGLAQVFNRTHLPKGIGGLGAYYMVCGALCLWFSPGLFALPLVMGTVFFFGEFCGGLIFHLEGDLRRLPCFFGLEPREKEVSS
;
A
#
# COMPACT_ATOMS: atom_id res chain seq x y z
N MET A 1 14.46 -54.45 11.26
CA MET A 1 14.43 -53.96 9.86
C MET A 1 14.66 -52.45 9.80
N LEU A 2 15.83 -51.98 10.23
CA LEU A 2 16.30 -50.59 10.07
C LEU A 2 17.74 -50.65 9.53
N GLN A 3 17.88 -51.28 8.37
CA GLN A 3 19.17 -51.46 7.70
C GLN A 3 19.25 -50.45 6.55
N GLY A 4 20.20 -49.52 6.66
CA GLY A 4 20.82 -48.83 5.52
C GLY A 4 19.95 -47.82 4.77
N MET A 5 19.58 -46.72 5.42
CA MET A 5 19.27 -45.52 4.64
C MET A 5 20.60 -44.85 4.26
N ASP A 6 20.96 -44.94 2.98
CA ASP A 6 22.23 -44.44 2.44
C ASP A 6 22.40 -42.94 2.79
N PRO A 7 23.55 -42.47 3.30
CA PRO A 7 23.76 -41.06 3.68
C PRO A 7 23.42 -40.07 2.56
N PHE A 8 23.47 -40.53 1.31
CA PHE A 8 23.04 -39.79 0.13
C PHE A 8 21.53 -39.51 0.12
N GLN A 9 20.69 -40.50 0.43
CA GLN A 9 19.23 -40.36 0.45
C GLN A 9 18.76 -39.41 1.56
N ILE A 10 19.42 -39.41 2.72
CA ILE A 10 19.13 -38.47 3.81
C ILE A 10 19.45 -37.04 3.38
N ARG A 11 20.61 -36.82 2.74
CA ARG A 11 20.98 -35.49 2.23
C ARG A 11 20.02 -35.01 1.13
N GLN A 12 19.53 -35.91 0.30
CA GLN A 12 18.56 -35.59 -0.76
C GLN A 12 17.19 -35.22 -0.18
N ALA A 13 16.68 -35.99 0.78
CA ALA A 13 15.42 -35.69 1.47
C ALA A 13 15.47 -34.34 2.22
N ILE A 14 16.58 -34.04 2.89
CA ILE A 14 16.77 -32.73 3.56
C ILE A 14 16.80 -31.59 2.54
N ARG A 15 17.43 -31.82 1.38
CA ARG A 15 17.50 -30.82 0.29
C ARG A 15 16.11 -30.57 -0.28
N GLU A 16 15.33 -31.60 -0.57
CA GLU A 16 13.94 -31.49 -1.04
C GLU A 16 13.05 -30.79 -0.03
N VAL A 17 13.14 -31.13 1.26
CA VAL A 17 12.38 -30.44 2.32
C VAL A 17 12.77 -28.97 2.39
N ARG A 18 14.07 -28.63 2.25
CA ARG A 18 14.52 -27.23 2.17
C ARG A 18 13.96 -26.50 0.97
N THR A 19 13.99 -27.11 -0.21
CA THR A 19 13.44 -26.56 -1.45
C THR A 19 11.93 -26.39 -1.34
N LEU A 20 11.22 -27.33 -0.73
CA LEU A 20 9.78 -27.21 -0.48
C LEU A 20 9.49 -26.08 0.52
N LYS A 21 10.28 -25.98 1.60
CA LYS A 21 10.16 -24.88 2.57
C LYS A 21 10.46 -23.54 1.93
N GLN A 22 11.49 -23.45 1.10
CA GLN A 22 11.83 -22.24 0.35
C GLN A 22 10.74 -21.88 -0.65
N ASN A 23 10.23 -22.84 -1.42
CA ASN A 23 9.14 -22.62 -2.37
C ASN A 23 7.83 -22.24 -1.66
N ILE A 24 7.54 -22.81 -0.49
CA ILE A 24 6.39 -22.43 0.34
C ILE A 24 6.60 -21.05 0.96
N LEU A 25 7.80 -20.74 1.46
CA LEU A 25 8.13 -19.42 2.02
C LEU A 25 8.12 -18.34 0.93
N GLU A 26 8.59 -18.63 -0.29
CA GLU A 26 8.50 -17.77 -1.47
C GLU A 26 7.06 -17.60 -1.94
N LYS A 27 6.28 -18.69 -2.03
CA LYS A 27 4.85 -18.62 -2.37
C LYS A 27 4.00 -17.95 -1.29
N GLN A 28 4.45 -17.96 -0.02
CA GLN A 28 3.81 -17.25 1.09
C GLN A 28 4.34 -15.81 1.27
N ARG A 29 5.43 -15.40 0.62
CA ARG A 29 6.11 -14.14 0.97
C ARG A 29 5.44 -12.85 0.51
N PHE A 30 4.37 -12.88 -0.28
CA PHE A 30 3.84 -11.63 -0.83
C PHE A 30 2.31 -11.58 -0.90
N ARG A 31 1.66 -11.11 0.17
CA ARG A 31 0.35 -10.42 0.13
C ARG A 31 0.15 -9.36 1.22
N GLY A 32 1.22 -8.68 1.66
CA GLY A 32 1.09 -7.56 2.61
C GLY A 32 0.44 -6.33 1.99
N TYR A 33 0.78 -6.05 0.72
CA TYR A 33 0.11 -5.06 -0.12
C TYR A 33 -0.63 -5.80 -1.23
N SER A 34 -1.95 -5.80 -1.19
CA SER A 34 -2.77 -6.37 -2.25
C SER A 34 -3.10 -5.28 -3.25
N GLY A 35 -2.55 -5.35 -4.46
CA GLY A 35 -2.91 -4.43 -5.55
C GLY A 35 -4.42 -4.37 -5.80
N ARG A 36 -5.13 -5.48 -5.53
CA ARG A 36 -6.61 -5.55 -5.56
C ARG A 36 -7.25 -4.74 -4.43
N ALA A 37 -6.72 -4.79 -3.21
CA ALA A 37 -7.21 -3.99 -2.09
C ALA A 37 -7.02 -2.50 -2.36
N ARG A 38 -5.90 -2.14 -2.99
CA ARG A 38 -5.59 -0.79 -3.42
C ARG A 38 -6.61 -0.28 -4.46
N ALA A 39 -6.78 -1.02 -5.56
CA ALA A 39 -7.75 -0.67 -6.60
C ALA A 39 -9.19 -0.58 -6.05
N LEU A 40 -9.57 -1.48 -5.14
CA LEU A 40 -10.87 -1.44 -4.47
C LEU A 40 -11.03 -0.17 -3.61
N GLY A 41 -9.99 0.23 -2.87
CA GLY A 41 -9.97 1.49 -2.11
C GLY A 41 -10.18 2.71 -3.00
N GLY A 42 -9.54 2.76 -4.17
CA GLY A 42 -9.77 3.79 -5.18
C GLY A 42 -11.22 3.83 -5.68
N PHE A 43 -11.81 2.67 -5.95
CA PHE A 43 -13.21 2.59 -6.37
C PHE A 43 -14.18 3.04 -5.28
N VAL A 44 -13.93 2.66 -4.02
CA VAL A 44 -14.70 3.14 -2.86
C VAL A 44 -14.62 4.66 -2.75
N ALA A 45 -13.45 5.26 -2.97
CA ALA A 45 -13.28 6.71 -2.96
C ALA A 45 -14.06 7.41 -4.10
N LEU A 46 -14.07 6.83 -5.31
CA LEU A 46 -14.84 7.36 -6.43
C LEU A 46 -16.35 7.33 -6.14
N VAL A 47 -16.85 6.18 -5.68
CA VAL A 47 -18.27 6.00 -5.34
C VAL A 47 -18.67 6.95 -4.22
N ALA A 48 -17.85 7.11 -3.16
CA ALA A 48 -18.11 8.05 -2.09
C ALA A 48 -18.19 9.50 -2.59
N GLY A 49 -17.26 9.91 -3.47
CA GLY A 49 -17.27 11.23 -4.09
C GLY A 49 -18.52 11.48 -4.94
N LEU A 50 -18.94 10.49 -5.74
CA LEU A 50 -20.16 10.55 -6.54
C LEU A 50 -21.42 10.64 -5.67
N LEU A 51 -21.51 9.81 -4.63
CA LEU A 51 -22.65 9.84 -3.70
C LEU A 51 -22.74 11.20 -2.99
N LEU A 52 -21.61 11.74 -2.51
CA LEU A 52 -21.59 13.08 -1.91
C LEU A 52 -21.99 14.18 -2.89
N GLN A 53 -21.61 14.07 -4.17
CA GLN A 53 -21.94 15.05 -5.21
C GLN A 53 -23.42 15.02 -5.59
N LEU A 54 -24.03 13.83 -5.66
CA LEU A 54 -25.41 13.63 -6.10
C LEU A 54 -26.44 13.83 -4.98
N THR A 55 -26.01 13.76 -3.72
CA THR A 55 -26.93 13.87 -2.59
C THR A 55 -27.17 15.35 -2.26
N PRO A 56 -28.43 15.82 -2.22
CA PRO A 56 -28.77 17.20 -1.85
C PRO A 56 -28.51 17.54 -0.37
N TRP A 57 -27.99 16.60 0.41
CA TRP A 57 -27.69 16.72 1.84
C TRP A 57 -26.46 17.59 2.15
N GLY A 58 -26.05 18.46 1.24
CA GLY A 58 -25.29 19.67 1.56
C GLY A 58 -23.78 19.50 1.66
N THR A 59 -23.10 20.50 1.11
CA THR A 59 -21.66 20.82 1.15
C THR A 59 -21.11 21.07 2.56
N ALA A 60 -21.79 20.57 3.59
CA ALA A 60 -21.40 20.79 4.97
C ALA A 60 -20.13 20.01 5.28
N TYR A 61 -19.08 20.76 5.65
CA TYR A 61 -17.74 20.28 5.88
C TYR A 61 -17.67 19.05 6.81
N HIS A 62 -18.49 18.99 7.86
CA HIS A 62 -18.49 17.88 8.82
C HIS A 62 -18.95 16.55 8.23
N ARG A 63 -19.91 16.57 7.28
CA ARG A 63 -20.39 15.36 6.60
C ARG A 63 -19.36 14.88 5.57
N ILE A 64 -18.80 15.80 4.80
CA ILE A 64 -17.72 15.52 3.85
C ILE A 64 -16.55 14.87 4.62
N PHE A 65 -16.15 15.45 5.75
CA PHE A 65 -15.12 14.92 6.62
C PHE A 65 -15.45 13.51 7.14
N ALA A 66 -16.68 13.28 7.63
CA ALA A 66 -17.09 11.97 8.15
C ALA A 66 -17.05 10.88 7.07
N VAL A 67 -17.51 11.19 5.85
CA VAL A 67 -17.45 10.24 4.73
C VAL A 67 -16.01 9.92 4.34
N TRP A 68 -15.14 10.93 4.23
CA TRP A 68 -13.72 10.67 3.94
C TRP A 68 -13.01 9.90 5.06
N GLY A 69 -13.37 10.16 6.31
CA GLY A 69 -12.91 9.36 7.45
C GLY A 69 -13.33 7.89 7.32
N LEU A 70 -14.57 7.62 6.92
CA LEU A 70 -15.05 6.25 6.68
C LEU A 70 -14.31 5.58 5.50
N VAL A 71 -14.13 6.29 4.39
CA VAL A 71 -13.35 5.79 3.24
C VAL A 71 -11.92 5.46 3.67
N PHE A 72 -11.27 6.33 4.44
CA PHE A 72 -9.94 6.09 5.00
C PHE A 72 -9.91 4.83 5.86
N LEU A 73 -10.88 4.65 6.77
CA LEU A 73 -10.94 3.46 7.63
C LEU A 73 -11.14 2.17 6.83
N ILE A 74 -11.99 2.19 5.81
CA ILE A 74 -12.20 1.05 4.90
C ILE A 74 -10.89 0.74 4.16
N ALA A 75 -10.26 1.75 3.55
CA ALA A 75 -9.02 1.58 2.79
C ALA A 75 -7.87 1.08 3.70
N ALA A 76 -7.72 1.65 4.90
CA ALA A 76 -6.72 1.22 5.88
C ALA A 76 -6.97 -0.23 6.32
N SER A 77 -8.22 -0.62 6.56
CA SER A 77 -8.58 -1.99 6.93
C SER A 77 -8.30 -2.98 5.81
N LEU A 78 -8.58 -2.63 4.55
CA LEU A 78 -8.31 -3.48 3.40
C LEU A 78 -6.81 -3.66 3.15
N ASN A 79 -6.00 -2.62 3.35
CA ASN A 79 -4.56 -2.65 3.09
C ASN A 79 -3.77 -3.26 4.26
N TYR A 80 -4.12 -2.94 5.51
CA TYR A 80 -3.35 -3.32 6.70
C TYR A 80 -4.05 -4.34 7.59
N GLY A 81 -5.31 -4.68 7.36
CA GLY A 81 -6.08 -5.59 8.22
C GLY A 81 -5.46 -6.98 8.32
N SER A 82 -4.86 -7.48 7.23
CA SER A 82 -4.10 -8.73 7.29
C SER A 82 -2.87 -8.60 8.18
N LEU A 83 -2.12 -7.49 8.11
CA LEU A 83 -0.95 -7.28 8.95
C LEU A 83 -1.32 -7.19 10.44
N VAL A 84 -2.39 -6.46 10.76
CA VAL A 84 -2.92 -6.33 12.13
C VAL A 84 -3.40 -7.68 12.66
N TYR A 85 -4.14 -8.45 11.87
CA TYR A 85 -4.60 -9.79 12.26
C TYR A 85 -3.45 -10.75 12.60
N TRP A 86 -2.35 -10.67 11.84
CA TRP A 86 -1.17 -11.51 12.08
C TRP A 86 -0.34 -11.03 13.28
N LEU A 87 -0.25 -9.72 13.50
CA LEU A 87 0.34 -9.12 14.70
C LEU A 87 -0.39 -9.59 15.97
N LEU A 88 -1.72 -9.54 15.96
CA LEU A 88 -2.56 -9.96 17.09
C LEU A 88 -2.48 -11.47 17.38
N ARG A 89 -2.14 -12.29 16.38
CA ARG A 89 -2.00 -13.76 16.54
C ARG A 89 -0.59 -14.22 16.92
N GLY A 90 0.35 -13.31 17.19
CA GLY A 90 1.67 -13.66 17.76
C GLY A 90 2.56 -14.53 16.86
N ARG A 91 2.46 -14.41 15.54
CA ARG A 91 3.34 -15.16 14.61
C ARG A 91 4.72 -14.48 14.48
N GLU A 92 5.56 -14.76 15.48
CA GLU A 92 6.94 -14.27 15.73
C GLU A 92 7.88 -14.09 14.50
N PRO A 93 8.04 -15.05 13.55
CA PRO A 93 9.05 -14.89 12.50
C PRO A 93 8.73 -13.81 11.47
N PHE A 94 7.47 -13.38 11.37
CA PHE A 94 7.02 -12.37 10.41
C PHE A 94 7.14 -10.93 10.93
N LEU A 95 7.31 -10.76 12.23
CA LEU A 95 7.25 -9.46 12.92
C LEU A 95 8.55 -8.68 12.78
N SER A 96 9.70 -9.32 13.02
CA SER A 96 11.01 -8.64 13.03
C SER A 96 11.34 -7.91 11.71
N GLN A 97 10.92 -8.45 10.56
CA GLN A 97 11.18 -7.81 9.25
C GLN A 97 10.22 -6.66 8.90
N ARG A 98 9.08 -6.51 9.60
CA ARG A 98 8.02 -5.55 9.24
C ARG A 98 7.78 -4.45 10.28
N VAL A 99 8.32 -4.61 11.49
CA VAL A 99 8.24 -3.61 12.56
C VAL A 99 8.78 -2.23 12.15
N PRO A 100 9.93 -2.10 11.44
CA PRO A 100 10.40 -0.77 11.01
C PRO A 100 9.41 -0.06 10.09
N GLN A 101 8.86 -0.76 9.10
CA GLN A 101 7.87 -0.23 8.15
C GLN A 101 6.56 0.19 8.85
N LEU A 102 6.15 -0.57 9.86
CA LEU A 102 4.99 -0.26 10.68
C LEU A 102 5.21 1.02 11.49
N ILE A 103 6.38 1.18 12.11
CA ILE A 103 6.74 2.38 12.88
C ILE A 103 6.75 3.60 11.95
N GLU A 104 7.40 3.50 10.79
CA GLU A 104 7.48 4.60 9.82
C GLU A 104 6.08 5.02 9.32
N THR A 105 5.22 4.06 8.99
CA THR A 105 3.84 4.31 8.56
C THR A 105 3.03 4.96 9.69
N PHE A 106 3.18 4.46 10.91
CA PHE A 106 2.46 4.97 12.08
C PHE A 106 2.86 6.41 12.42
N CYS A 107 4.15 6.74 12.33
CA CYS A 107 4.64 8.11 12.50
C CYS A 107 3.99 9.08 11.52
N ILE A 108 3.90 8.70 10.23
CA ILE A 108 3.25 9.55 9.21
C ILE A 108 1.76 9.72 9.51
N TRP A 109 1.07 8.65 9.93
CA TRP A 109 -0.36 8.72 10.28
C TRP A 109 -0.60 9.60 11.50
N PHE A 110 0.25 9.50 12.52
CA PHE A 110 0.17 10.34 13.71
C PHE A 110 0.35 11.83 13.37
N VAL A 111 1.34 12.17 12.54
CA VAL A 111 1.55 13.54 12.07
C VAL A 111 0.36 14.03 11.24
N THR A 112 -0.13 13.21 10.32
CA THR A 112 -1.29 13.54 9.47
C THR A 112 -2.55 13.77 10.30
N GLY A 113 -2.82 12.90 11.28
CA GLY A 113 -3.96 13.03 12.19
C GLY A 113 -3.88 14.27 13.07
N THR A 114 -2.68 14.57 13.60
CA THR A 114 -2.45 15.78 14.42
C THR A 114 -2.70 17.05 13.60
N LEU A 115 -2.13 17.15 12.40
CA LEU A 115 -2.36 18.30 11.51
C LEU A 115 -3.82 18.41 11.09
N THR A 116 -4.47 17.27 10.83
CA THR A 116 -5.91 17.24 10.50
C THR A 116 -6.75 17.84 11.62
N PHE A 117 -6.48 17.44 12.86
CA PHE A 117 -7.20 17.96 14.02
C PHE A 117 -6.96 19.46 14.24
N VAL A 118 -5.71 19.91 14.09
CA VAL A 118 -5.33 21.32 14.24
C VAL A 118 -6.01 22.20 13.20
N LEU A 119 -5.95 21.82 11.91
CA LEU A 119 -6.57 22.59 10.82
C LEU A 119 -8.09 22.61 10.93
N TRP A 120 -8.69 21.48 11.34
CA TRP A 120 -10.12 21.41 11.60
C TRP A 120 -10.54 22.39 12.70
N ARG A 121 -9.80 22.42 13.81
CA ARG A 121 -10.06 23.35 14.94
C ARG A 121 -9.89 24.81 14.55
N GLN A 122 -8.99 25.13 13.63
CA GLN A 122 -8.77 26.48 13.12
C GLN A 122 -9.78 26.90 12.03
N GLY A 123 -10.71 26.02 11.64
CA GLY A 123 -11.66 26.31 10.55
C GLY A 123 -11.03 26.31 9.16
N GLN A 124 -9.79 25.85 9.03
CA GLN A 124 -9.04 25.81 7.77
C GLN A 124 -9.19 24.45 7.07
N ALA A 125 -10.42 23.95 7.02
CA ALA A 125 -10.70 22.63 6.46
C ALA A 125 -10.39 22.54 4.96
N ASP A 126 -10.36 23.67 4.23
CA ASP A 126 -10.01 23.72 2.81
C ASP A 126 -8.58 23.24 2.52
N LEU A 127 -7.66 23.43 3.47
CA LEU A 127 -6.25 23.01 3.33
C LEU A 127 -6.07 21.50 3.55
N LEU A 128 -7.03 20.82 4.19
CA LEU A 128 -6.92 19.41 4.56
C LEU A 128 -6.69 18.53 3.34
N TYR A 129 -7.40 18.79 2.25
CA TYR A 129 -7.33 17.93 1.07
C TYR A 129 -5.93 17.95 0.43
N GLY A 130 -5.38 19.15 0.22
CA GLY A 130 -4.03 19.30 -0.32
C GLY A 130 -2.96 18.70 0.61
N LEU A 131 -3.12 18.90 1.92
CA LEU A 131 -2.22 18.32 2.92
C LEU A 131 -2.27 16.79 2.92
N TRP A 132 -3.46 16.19 2.91
CA TRP A 132 -3.64 14.74 2.87
C TRP A 132 -2.94 14.13 1.65
N MET A 133 -3.09 14.75 0.48
CA MET A 133 -2.42 14.27 -0.74
C MET A 133 -0.91 14.40 -0.69
N LEU A 134 -0.38 15.50 -0.16
CA LEU A 134 1.08 15.66 0.01
C LEU A 134 1.65 14.61 0.97
N LEU A 135 1.03 14.43 2.13
CA LEU A 135 1.49 13.47 3.13
C LEU A 135 1.34 12.03 2.65
N PHE A 136 0.26 11.72 1.93
CA PHE A 136 0.08 10.40 1.31
C PHE A 136 1.12 10.15 0.21
N GLY A 137 1.38 11.12 -0.66
CA GLY A 137 2.42 11.04 -1.66
C GLY A 137 3.82 10.87 -1.05
N LEU A 138 4.12 11.62 0.01
CA LEU A 138 5.36 11.51 0.75
C LEU A 138 5.52 10.12 1.39
N ALA A 139 4.47 9.57 1.99
CA ALA A 139 4.48 8.22 2.53
C ALA A 139 4.83 7.18 1.45
N GLN A 140 4.28 7.35 0.24
CA GLN A 140 4.53 6.46 -0.88
C GLN A 140 5.98 6.55 -1.39
N VAL A 141 6.54 7.77 -1.46
CA VAL A 141 7.95 7.98 -1.82
C VAL A 141 8.87 7.40 -0.74
N PHE A 142 8.54 7.57 0.53
CA PHE A 142 9.35 7.05 1.63
C PHE A 142 9.40 5.51 1.61
N ASN A 143 8.25 4.88 1.37
CA ASN A 143 8.15 3.41 1.27
C ASN A 143 8.68 2.84 -0.06
N ARG A 144 9.17 3.65 -1.00
CA ARG A 144 9.63 3.19 -2.34
C ARG A 144 10.76 2.16 -2.28
N THR A 145 11.58 2.18 -1.22
CA THR A 145 12.70 1.25 -1.01
C THR A 145 12.21 -0.18 -0.74
N HIS A 146 10.99 -0.32 -0.25
CA HIS A 146 10.36 -1.59 0.08
C HIS A 146 9.28 -2.02 -0.92
N LEU A 147 9.00 -1.18 -1.91
CA LEU A 147 7.89 -1.30 -2.85
C LEU A 147 8.37 -1.40 -4.31
N PRO A 148 7.52 -1.90 -5.21
CA PRO A 148 7.79 -1.93 -6.65
C PRO A 148 8.23 -0.54 -7.18
N LYS A 149 9.20 -0.50 -8.11
CA LYS A 149 9.86 0.76 -8.53
C LYS A 149 8.87 1.79 -9.09
N GLY A 150 7.76 1.34 -9.68
CA GLY A 150 6.71 2.22 -10.18
C GLY A 150 6.01 3.07 -9.12
N ILE A 151 6.05 2.68 -7.84
CA ILE A 151 5.33 3.41 -6.78
C ILE A 151 5.93 4.79 -6.48
N GLY A 152 7.22 4.99 -6.77
CA GLY A 152 7.84 6.32 -6.64
C GLY A 152 7.15 7.37 -7.52
N GLY A 153 6.80 7.02 -8.75
CA GLY A 153 6.07 7.90 -9.67
C GLY A 153 4.65 8.21 -9.17
N LEU A 154 4.00 7.23 -8.54
CA LEU A 154 2.69 7.42 -7.93
C LEU A 154 2.74 8.40 -6.74
N GLY A 155 3.79 8.29 -5.91
CA GLY A 155 4.02 9.26 -4.83
C GLY A 155 4.17 10.69 -5.35
N ALA A 156 4.96 10.87 -6.43
CA ALA A 156 5.11 12.17 -7.08
C ALA A 156 3.78 12.70 -7.65
N TYR A 157 2.94 11.85 -8.23
CA TYR A 157 1.59 12.22 -8.70
C TYR A 157 0.76 12.85 -7.57
N TYR A 158 0.66 12.18 -6.42
CA TYR A 158 -0.08 12.72 -5.28
C TYR A 158 0.52 14.00 -4.72
N MET A 159 1.86 14.11 -4.72
CA MET A 159 2.52 15.34 -4.27
C MET A 159 2.20 16.53 -5.19
N VAL A 160 2.20 16.33 -6.52
CA VAL A 160 1.81 17.37 -7.47
C VAL A 160 0.34 17.76 -7.31
N CYS A 161 -0.57 16.78 -7.21
CA CYS A 161 -1.99 17.06 -6.97
C CYS A 161 -2.22 17.80 -5.65
N GLY A 162 -1.52 17.41 -4.58
CA GLY A 162 -1.57 18.06 -3.28
C GLY A 162 -1.05 19.51 -3.31
N ALA A 163 0.10 19.74 -3.96
CA ALA A 163 0.66 21.07 -4.14
C ALA A 163 -0.27 21.98 -4.94
N LEU A 164 -0.84 21.49 -6.05
CA LEU A 164 -1.81 22.23 -6.85
C LEU A 164 -3.05 22.57 -6.02
N CYS A 165 -3.57 21.63 -5.23
CA CYS A 165 -4.75 21.89 -4.40
C CYS A 165 -4.49 22.93 -3.30
N LEU A 166 -3.29 22.94 -2.70
CA LEU A 166 -2.93 24.00 -1.75
C LEU A 166 -2.74 25.36 -2.45
N TRP A 167 -2.23 25.36 -3.68
CA TRP A 167 -2.00 26.60 -4.42
C TRP A 167 -3.31 27.27 -4.86
N PHE A 168 -4.31 26.48 -5.27
CA PHE A 168 -5.61 26.95 -5.75
C PHE A 168 -6.72 26.91 -4.68
N SER A 169 -6.36 27.04 -3.40
CA SER A 169 -7.12 26.60 -2.22
C SER A 169 -8.61 27.00 -2.03
N PRO A 170 -9.25 28.03 -2.64
CA PRO A 170 -10.62 28.34 -2.22
C PRO A 170 -11.65 27.30 -2.69
N GLY A 171 -12.27 26.58 -1.75
CA GLY A 171 -13.49 25.77 -1.98
C GLY A 171 -13.29 24.36 -2.56
N LEU A 172 -12.06 23.92 -2.79
CA LEU A 172 -11.78 22.56 -3.31
C LEU A 172 -12.28 21.45 -2.39
N PHE A 173 -12.31 21.68 -1.07
CA PHE A 173 -12.84 20.72 -0.11
C PHE A 173 -14.35 20.49 -0.27
N ALA A 174 -15.07 21.48 -0.80
CA ALA A 174 -16.49 21.37 -1.13
C ALA A 174 -16.76 20.65 -2.47
N LEU A 175 -15.73 20.16 -3.16
CA LEU A 175 -15.82 19.38 -4.40
C LEU A 175 -15.40 17.91 -4.17
N PRO A 176 -16.25 17.07 -3.56
CA PRO A 176 -15.95 15.66 -3.25
C PRO A 176 -15.49 14.85 -4.46
N LEU A 177 -15.98 15.17 -5.65
CA LEU A 177 -15.65 14.45 -6.87
C LEU A 177 -14.18 14.63 -7.29
N VAL A 178 -13.58 15.80 -7.02
CA VAL A 178 -12.15 16.04 -7.30
C VAL A 178 -11.30 15.09 -6.45
N MET A 179 -11.66 14.92 -5.18
CA MET A 179 -10.99 13.97 -4.29
C MET A 179 -11.21 12.52 -4.72
N GLY A 180 -12.44 12.13 -5.02
CA GLY A 180 -12.76 10.78 -5.47
C GLY A 180 -11.99 10.39 -6.75
N THR A 181 -11.87 11.30 -7.71
CA THR A 181 -11.20 11.02 -8.99
C THR A 181 -9.68 10.91 -8.86
N VAL A 182 -9.04 11.80 -8.09
CA VAL A 182 -7.58 11.73 -7.84
C VAL A 182 -7.21 10.44 -7.10
N PHE A 183 -7.98 10.08 -6.06
CA PHE A 183 -7.74 8.83 -5.34
C PHE A 183 -8.02 7.61 -6.20
N PHE A 184 -9.09 7.60 -6.99
CA PHE A 184 -9.38 6.52 -7.92
C PHE A 184 -8.25 6.29 -8.90
N PHE A 185 -7.80 7.34 -9.60
CA PHE A 185 -6.74 7.23 -10.58
C PHE A 185 -5.44 6.72 -9.94
N GLY A 186 -5.03 7.33 -8.83
CA GLY A 186 -3.78 6.94 -8.18
C GLY A 186 -3.82 5.53 -7.59
N GLU A 187 -4.90 5.13 -6.94
CA GLU A 187 -5.02 3.80 -6.35
C GLU A 187 -5.22 2.70 -7.41
N PHE A 188 -5.91 3.01 -8.51
CA PHE A 188 -6.06 2.10 -9.66
C PHE A 188 -4.72 1.90 -10.37
N CYS A 189 -3.98 2.97 -10.67
CA CYS A 189 -2.62 2.90 -11.21
C CYS A 189 -1.67 2.15 -10.26
N GLY A 190 -1.75 2.41 -8.95
CA GLY A 190 -1.00 1.66 -7.95
C GLY A 190 -1.34 0.17 -7.97
N GLY A 191 -2.62 -0.18 -8.06
CA GLY A 191 -3.09 -1.56 -8.20
C GLY A 191 -2.56 -2.24 -9.47
N LEU A 192 -2.56 -1.53 -10.60
CA LEU A 192 -2.01 -2.01 -11.87
C LEU A 192 -0.49 -2.23 -11.79
N ILE A 193 0.27 -1.31 -11.22
CA ILE A 193 1.72 -1.45 -11.02
C ILE A 193 2.03 -2.71 -10.22
N PHE A 194 1.28 -2.97 -9.15
CA PHE A 194 1.41 -4.20 -8.36
C PHE A 194 1.05 -5.46 -9.14
N HIS A 195 0.07 -5.39 -10.04
CA HIS A 195 -0.31 -6.53 -10.87
C HIS A 195 0.76 -6.83 -11.92
N LEU A 196 1.23 -5.80 -12.62
CA LEU A 196 2.25 -5.90 -13.67
C LEU A 196 3.61 -6.34 -13.11
N GLU A 197 4.11 -5.73 -12.03
CA GLU A 197 5.37 -6.16 -11.40
C GLU A 197 5.24 -7.53 -10.71
N GLY A 198 4.03 -7.90 -10.28
CA GLY A 198 3.70 -9.22 -9.76
C GLY A 198 3.78 -10.33 -10.80
N ASP A 199 3.42 -10.05 -12.06
CA ASP A 199 3.57 -10.98 -13.19
C ASP A 199 4.97 -10.96 -13.81
N LEU A 200 5.63 -9.79 -13.88
CA LEU A 200 7.01 -9.66 -14.36
C LEU A 200 8.03 -10.46 -13.51
N ARG A 201 7.79 -10.59 -12.20
CA ARG A 201 8.61 -11.46 -11.33
C ARG A 201 8.34 -12.95 -11.51
N ARG A 202 7.25 -13.36 -12.17
CA ARG A 202 6.98 -14.76 -12.52
C ARG A 202 7.64 -15.19 -13.83
N LEU A 203 7.91 -14.25 -14.73
CA LEU A 203 8.55 -14.51 -16.03
C LEU A 203 9.95 -15.16 -15.96
N PRO A 204 10.89 -14.78 -15.07
CA PRO A 204 12.21 -15.42 -15.03
C PRO A 204 12.14 -16.90 -14.62
N CYS A 205 11.11 -17.30 -13.87
CA CYS A 205 10.89 -18.70 -13.49
C CYS A 205 10.25 -19.52 -14.63
N PHE A 206 9.48 -18.88 -15.52
CA PHE A 206 8.85 -19.53 -16.67
C PHE A 206 9.80 -19.65 -17.88
N PHE A 207 10.73 -18.71 -18.04
CA PHE A 207 11.70 -18.69 -19.14
C PHE A 207 13.04 -19.35 -18.84
N GLY A 208 13.26 -19.90 -17.64
CA GLY A 208 14.49 -20.64 -17.31
C GLY A 208 15.78 -19.83 -17.48
N LEU A 209 15.69 -18.49 -17.41
CA LEU A 209 16.85 -17.62 -17.51
C LEU A 209 17.50 -17.53 -16.13
N GLU A 210 18.28 -18.56 -15.79
CA GLU A 210 19.22 -18.52 -14.68
C GLU A 210 20.18 -17.32 -14.91
N PRO A 211 20.43 -16.46 -13.90
CA PRO A 211 21.46 -15.46 -14.02
C PRO A 211 22.80 -16.18 -14.19
N ARG A 212 23.46 -16.03 -15.35
CA ARG A 212 24.85 -16.45 -15.52
C ARG A 212 25.65 -15.82 -14.39
N GLU A 213 26.11 -16.65 -13.46
CA GLU A 213 27.25 -16.32 -12.61
C GLU A 213 28.35 -15.85 -13.54
N LYS A 214 28.76 -14.59 -13.38
CA LYS A 214 29.99 -14.12 -13.98
C LYS A 214 31.09 -14.89 -13.27
N GLU A 215 31.70 -15.83 -13.97
CA GLU A 215 33.02 -16.35 -13.64
C GLU A 215 33.93 -15.16 -13.36
N VAL A 216 34.24 -14.95 -12.09
CA VAL A 216 35.38 -14.14 -11.68
C VAL A 216 36.59 -15.06 -11.90
N SER A 217 37.14 -15.00 -13.12
CA SER A 217 38.49 -15.48 -13.42
C SER A 217 39.34 -14.30 -13.84
N SER A 218 40.13 -13.78 -12.91
CA SER A 218 41.51 -13.31 -13.08
C SER A 218 42.03 -12.78 -11.74
#